data_AF-A0A5P2CTH5-F1
#
_entry.id   AF-A0A5P2CTH5-F1
#
_cell.length_a   1.000
_cell.length_b   1.000
_cell.length_c   1.000
_cell.angle_alpha   90.00
_cell.angle_beta   90.00
_cell.angle_gamma   90.00
#
_symmetry.space_group_name_H-M   'P 1'
#
loop_
_entity.id
_entity.type
_entity.pdbx_description
1 polymer ?
#
loop_
_entity_poly.entity_id
_entity_poly.type
_entity_poly.pdbx_seq_one_letter_code
_entity_poly.pdbx_strand_id
1 'polypeptide(L)' 'MGYYKFRERSFNLQQTADSIEQHLTALDLAIPPYGDSDEKQNLARFAETVESLRDEQRKREQQLDQPHQGRQEVI' A
#
# COMPACT_ATOMS: atom_id res chain seq x y z
N MET A 1 1.61 11.14 22.98
CA MET A 1 0.65 10.90 21.87
C MET A 1 1.27 10.99 20.46
N GLY A 2 2.36 11.74 20.21
CA GLY A 2 2.96 11.85 18.86
C GLY A 2 3.71 10.60 18.37
N TYR A 3 4.48 9.92 19.23
CA TYR A 3 5.33 8.78 18.83
C TYR A 3 4.57 7.58 18.22
N TYR A 4 3.32 7.35 18.64
CA TYR A 4 2.51 6.25 18.12
C TYR A 4 2.16 6.45 16.64
N LYS A 5 1.75 7.67 16.27
CA LYS A 5 1.43 8.04 14.87
C LYS A 5 2.63 7.88 13.93
N PHE A 6 3.83 8.26 14.38
CA PHE A 6 5.04 8.11 13.57
C PHE A 6 5.39 6.64 13.35
N ARG A 7 5.29 5.79 14.39
CA ARG A 7 5.56 4.36 14.26
C ARG A 7 4.57 3.67 13.32
N GLU A 8 3.29 3.99 13.46
CA GLU A 8 2.22 3.43 12.62
C GLU A 8 2.35 3.89 11.17
N ARG A 9 2.70 5.17 10.93
CA ARG A 9 3.03 5.66 9.59
C ARG A 9 4.21 4.92 8.97
N SER A 10 5.31 4.75 9.71
CA SER A 10 6.48 4.01 9.21
C SER A 10 6.13 2.55 8.88
N PHE A 11 5.31 1.90 9.70
CA PHE A 11 4.85 0.54 9.44
C PHE A 11 3.99 0.45 8.16
N ASN A 12 3.05 1.38 7.98
CA ASN A 12 2.21 1.43 6.78
C ASN A 12 3.02 1.69 5.50
N LEU A 13 4.03 2.55 5.58
CA LEU A 13 4.96 2.81 4.48
C LEU A 13 5.77 1.56 4.14
N GLN A 14 6.33 0.89 5.15
CA GLN A 14 7.08 -0.34 4.96
C GLN A 14 6.22 -1.43 4.32
N GLN A 15 5.01 -1.66 4.82
CA GLN A 15 4.09 -2.65 4.24
C GLN A 15 3.80 -2.36 2.76
N THR A 16 3.63 -1.09 2.40
CA THR A 16 3.38 -0.69 1.01
C THR A 16 4.60 -0.94 0.13
N ALA A 17 5.81 -0.65 0.64
CA ALA A 17 7.06 -0.94 -0.06
C ALA A 17 7.23 -2.45 -0.27
N ASP A 18 7.02 -3.26 0.76
CA ASP A 18 7.12 -4.72 0.70
C ASP A 18 6.15 -5.29 -0.37
N SER A 19 4.91 -4.78 -0.45
CA SER A 19 3.96 -5.20 -1.48
C SER A 19 4.39 -4.81 -2.90
N ILE A 20 4.95 -3.62 -3.09
CA ILE A 20 5.48 -3.20 -4.41
C ILE A 20 6.65 -4.09 -4.81
N GLU A 21 7.57 -4.40 -3.90
CA GLU A 21 8.70 -5.30 -4.15
C GLU A 21 8.25 -6.72 -4.51
N GLN A 22 7.20 -7.24 -3.84
CA GLN A 22 6.61 -8.53 -4.19
C GLN A 22 6.06 -8.54 -5.62
N HIS A 23 5.37 -7.47 -6.03
CA HIS A 23 4.86 -7.37 -7.40
C HIS A 23 5.98 -7.21 -8.43
N LEU A 24 7.04 -6.47 -8.10
CA LEU A 24 8.21 -6.35 -8.98
C LEU A 24 8.89 -7.72 -9.17
N THR A 25 9.10 -8.45 -8.07
CA THR A 25 9.65 -9.81 -8.12
C THR A 25 8.76 -10.75 -8.93
N ALA A 26 7.44 -10.66 -8.77
CA ALA A 26 6.50 -11.48 -9.54
C ALA A 26 6.55 -11.17 -11.05
N LEU A 27 6.73 -9.90 -11.41
CA LEU A 27 6.90 -9.45 -12.79
C LEU A 27 8.22 -9.99 -13.39
N ASP A 28 9.32 -9.87 -12.65
CA ASP A 28 10.64 -10.35 -13.07
C ASP A 28 10.66 -11.88 -13.27
N LEU A 29 9.94 -12.62 -12.42
CA LEU A 29 9.83 -14.08 -12.50
C LEU A 29 8.76 -14.56 -13.50
N ALA A 30 8.00 -13.64 -14.11
CA ALA A 30 6.85 -13.92 -14.97
C ALA A 30 5.83 -14.90 -14.34
N ILE A 31 5.63 -14.78 -13.02
CA ILE A 31 4.67 -15.61 -12.26
C ILE A 31 3.38 -14.83 -12.04
N PRO A 32 2.24 -15.49 -11.72
CA PRO A 32 0.99 -14.80 -11.46
C PRO A 32 1.17 -13.65 -10.44
N PRO A 33 0.64 -12.45 -10.72
CA PRO A 33 -0.30 -12.13 -11.80
C PRO A 33 0.33 -11.69 -13.14
N TYR A 34 1.65 -11.82 -13.34
CA TYR A 34 2.41 -11.27 -14.48
C TYR A 34 2.99 -12.33 -15.43
N GLY A 35 2.20 -13.32 -15.80
CA GLY A 35 2.61 -14.42 -16.69
C GLY A 35 2.06 -14.34 -18.11
N ASP A 36 1.58 -13.18 -18.55
CA ASP A 36 1.04 -13.01 -19.90
C ASP A 36 2.15 -13.09 -20.96
N SER A 37 1.82 -13.52 -22.17
CA SER A 37 2.76 -13.56 -23.28
C SER A 37 3.06 -12.18 -23.86
N ASP A 38 2.16 -11.21 -23.65
CA ASP A 38 2.39 -9.81 -23.97
C ASP A 38 2.97 -9.05 -22.77
N GLU A 39 4.26 -8.71 -22.87
CA GLU A 39 4.97 -7.92 -21.86
C GLU A 39 4.27 -6.57 -21.56
N LYS A 40 3.62 -5.95 -22.55
CA LYS A 40 2.90 -4.68 -22.33
C LYS A 40 1.70 -4.86 -21.41
N GLN A 41 1.02 -6.01 -21.48
CA GLN A 41 -0.08 -6.31 -20.57
C GLN A 41 0.41 -6.51 -19.14
N ASN A 42 1.54 -7.20 -18.96
CA ASN A 42 2.16 -7.37 -17.65
C ASN A 42 2.59 -6.02 -17.05
N LEU A 43 3.23 -5.15 -17.85
CA LEU A 43 3.64 -3.81 -17.43
C LEU A 43 2.44 -2.90 -17.10
N ALA A 44 1.38 -2.94 -17.91
CA ALA A 44 0.15 -2.19 -17.64
C ALA A 44 -0.48 -2.62 -16.30
N ARG A 45 -0.60 -3.94 -16.09
CA ARG A 45 -1.10 -4.49 -14.83
C ARG A 45 -0.23 -4.11 -13.64
N PHE A 46 1.10 -4.13 -13.81
CA PHE A 46 2.03 -3.74 -12.76
C PHE A 46 1.86 -2.27 -12.39
N ALA A 47 1.78 -1.38 -13.38
CA ALA A 47 1.55 0.04 -13.18
C ALA A 47 0.23 0.31 -12.45
N GLU A 48 -0.88 -0.30 -12.89
CA GLU A 48 -2.19 -0.18 -12.24
C GLU A 48 -2.14 -0.63 -10.78
N THR A 49 -1.48 -1.76 -10.51
CA THR A 49 -1.33 -2.31 -9.16
C THR A 49 -0.54 -1.38 -8.25
N VAL A 50 0.59 -0.85 -8.73
CA VAL A 50 1.43 0.10 -7.97
C VAL A 50 0.66 1.38 -7.65
N GLU A 51 -0.08 1.93 -8.61
CA GLU A 51 -0.89 3.12 -8.37
C GLU A 51 -2.01 2.87 -7.34
N SER A 52 -2.67 1.70 -7.39
CA SER A 52 -3.65 1.31 -6.37
C SER A 52 -3.04 1.24 -4.96
N LEU A 53 -1.86 0.61 -4.84
CA LEU A 53 -1.14 0.53 -3.55
C LEU A 53 -0.77 1.91 -3.00
N ARG A 54 -0.36 2.84 -3.87
CA ARG A 54 -0.08 4.25 -3.51
C ARG A 54 -1.33 4.98 -3.06
N ASP A 55 -2.46 4.76 -3.71
CA ASP A 55 -3.73 5.35 -3.31
C ASP A 55 -4.20 4.84 -1.95
N GLU A 56 -4.06 3.55 -1.68
CA GLU A 56 -4.37 2.96 -0.38
C GLU A 56 -3.45 3.49 0.73
N GLN A 57 -2.15 3.65 0.44
CA GLN A 57 -1.20 4.27 1.36
C GLN A 57 -1.61 5.71 1.68
N ARG A 58 -1.95 6.52 0.67
CA ARG A 58 -2.44 7.90 0.86
C ARG A 58 -3.69 7.96 1.72
N LYS A 59 -4.65 7.05 1.50
CA LYS A 59 -5.88 6.96 2.32
C LYS A 59 -5.57 6.61 3.77
N ARG A 60 -4.66 5.66 4.02
CA ARG A 60 -4.21 5.30 5.37
C ARG A 60 -3.55 6.47 6.08
N GLU A 61 -2.68 7.22 5.40
CA GLU A 61 -2.05 8.42 5.99
C GLU A 61 -3.06 9.50 6.36
N GLN A 62 -4.05 9.76 5.50
CA GLN A 62 -5.13 10.71 5.80
C GLN A 62 -5.93 10.28 7.03
N GLN A 63 -6.22 8.99 7.18
CA GLN A 63 -6.93 8.46 8.35
C GLN A 63 -6.11 8.60 9.64
N LEU A 64 -4.79 8.44 9.57
CA LEU A 64 -3.90 8.63 10.74
C LEU A 64 -3.82 10.08 11.22
N ASP A 65 -3.92 11.02 10.28
CA ASP A 65 -3.89 12.46 10.59
C ASP A 65 -5.24 12.99 11.06
N GLN A 66 -6.34 12.30 10.73
CA GLN A 66 -7.67 12.66 11.23
C GLN A 66 -7.72 12.48 12.76
N PRO A 67 -8.18 13.48 13.53
CA PRO A 67 -8.41 13.29 14.95
C PRO A 67 -9.49 12.22 15.11
N HIS A 68 -9.18 11.12 15.79
CA HIS A 68 -10.21 10.17 16.20
C HIS A 68 -11.18 10.94 17.10
N GLN A 69 -12.34 11.34 16.57
CA GLN A 69 -13.41 11.88 17.39
C GLN A 69 -13.72 10.81 18.43
N GLY A 70 -13.45 11.16 19.68
CA GLY A 70 -13.43 10.23 20.79
C GLY A 70 -14.72 9.40 20.81
N ARG A 71 -14.53 8.09 20.96
CA ARG A 71 -15.56 7.21 21.50
C ARG A 71 -15.85 7.77 22.90
N GLN A 72 -16.84 8.66 23.00
CA GLN A 72 -17.30 9.18 24.29
C GLN A 72 -17.72 7.96 25.11
N GLU A 73 -16.95 7.70 26.16
CA GLU A 73 -17.35 6.80 27.23
C GLU A 73 -18.66 7.36 27.81
N VAL A 74 -19.77 6.71 27.48
CA VAL A 74 -21.03 6.90 28.19
C VAL A 74 -20.88 6.25 29.56
N ILE A 75 -20.84 7.09 30.59
CA ILE A 75 -20.90 6.73 32.01
C ILE A 75 -22.28 6.16 32.33
#